data_AF-Q9Z259-F1
#
_entry.id   AF-Q9Z259-F1
#
_cell.length_a   1.000
_cell.length_b   1.000
_cell.length_c   1.000
_cell.angle_alpha   90.00
_cell.angle_beta   90.00
_cell.angle_gamma   90.00
#
_symmetry.space_group_name_H-M   'P 1'
#
loop_
_entity.id
_entity.type
_entity.pdbx_description
1 polymer ?
#
loop_
_entity_poly.entity_id
_entity_poly.type
_entity_poly.pdbx_seq_one_letter_code
_entity_poly.pdbx_strand_id
1 'polypeptide(L)'
;MKIVEALPTYGVHYYAVKDKQGLPWWLGISYKGIGQYDLQDKVKPRKLFQWKQLENLYFREKKFAVEVHDPRRISVSRRTFGQSGLFVQTWYANSSLIKSIWVMAISQHQFYLERKQSKQKFLQPEA
;
A
#
# COMPACT_ATOMS: atom_id res chain seq x y z
N MET A 1 -0.90 -26.44 6.95
CA MET A 1 0.36 -25.85 6.46
C MET A 1 0.65 -24.58 7.25
N LYS A 2 1.59 -24.57 8.21
CA LYS A 2 1.75 -23.46 9.20
C LYS A 2 3.16 -22.84 9.27
N ILE A 3 4.14 -23.39 8.55
CA ILE A 3 5.56 -23.05 8.77
C ILE A 3 6.06 -21.92 7.84
N VAL A 4 5.44 -21.75 6.67
CA VAL A 4 5.93 -20.78 5.67
C VAL A 4 5.43 -19.35 5.93
N GLU A 5 4.33 -19.19 6.69
CA GLU A 5 3.73 -17.89 7.05
C GLU A 5 4.55 -17.08 8.07
N ALA A 6 5.56 -17.69 8.70
CA ALA A 6 6.38 -17.08 9.74
C ALA A 6 7.59 -16.29 9.19
N LEU A 7 7.87 -16.38 7.89
CA LEU A 7 8.95 -15.61 7.26
C LEU A 7 8.54 -14.13 7.16
N PRO A 8 9.37 -13.17 7.62
CA PRO A 8 9.06 -11.73 7.59
C PRO A 8 8.75 -11.18 6.20
N THR A 9 9.23 -11.88 5.17
CA THR A 9 9.09 -11.59 3.73
C THR A 9 8.04 -12.45 3.03
N TYR A 10 7.43 -13.44 3.72
CA TYR A 10 6.41 -14.28 3.11
C TYR A 10 5.16 -13.44 2.83
N GLY A 11 4.80 -13.36 1.55
CA GLY A 11 3.71 -12.52 1.07
C GLY A 11 4.06 -11.05 0.87
N VAL A 12 5.35 -10.65 0.92
CA VAL A 12 5.78 -9.31 0.49
C VAL A 12 6.40 -9.38 -0.91
N HIS A 13 5.70 -8.81 -1.89
CA HIS A 13 6.17 -8.72 -3.27
C HIS A 13 6.90 -7.41 -3.49
N TYR A 14 8.21 -7.48 -3.75
CA TYR A 14 9.06 -6.32 -3.97
C TYR A 14 9.21 -6.01 -5.46
N TYR A 15 8.97 -4.76 -5.81
CA TYR A 15 9.07 -4.26 -7.18
C TYR A 15 10.00 -3.04 -7.23
N ALA A 16 10.92 -3.02 -8.20
CA ALA A 16 11.78 -1.87 -8.42
C ALA A 16 11.00 -0.78 -9.15
N VAL A 17 10.81 0.37 -8.52
CA VAL A 17 10.09 1.51 -9.07
C VAL A 17 10.92 2.78 -8.95
N LYS A 18 10.50 3.85 -9.61
CA LYS A 18 11.12 5.18 -9.50
C LYS A 18 10.10 6.19 -9.00
N ASP A 19 10.54 7.24 -8.33
CA ASP A 19 9.66 8.37 -8.00
C ASP A 19 9.58 9.40 -9.14
N LYS A 20 8.92 10.53 -8.88
CA LYS A 20 8.81 11.65 -9.83
C LYS A 20 10.15 12.32 -10.14
N GLN A 21 11.13 12.23 -9.23
CA GLN A 21 12.49 12.76 -9.40
C GLN A 21 13.41 11.75 -10.11
N GLY A 22 12.92 10.54 -10.39
CA GLY A 22 13.70 9.47 -11.02
C GLY A 22 14.53 8.65 -10.05
N LEU A 23 14.41 8.89 -8.73
CA LEU A 23 15.14 8.13 -7.72
C LEU A 23 14.58 6.70 -7.65
N PRO A 24 15.44 5.67 -7.59
CA PRO A 24 14.98 4.29 -7.54
C PRO A 24 14.56 3.91 -6.11
N TRP A 25 13.47 3.16 -6.00
CA TRP A 25 12.85 2.71 -4.76
C TRP A 25 12.39 1.26 -4.89
N TRP A 26 12.32 0.55 -3.78
CA TRP A 26 11.63 -0.73 -3.71
C TRP A 26 10.21 -0.52 -3.20
N LEU A 27 9.22 -0.99 -3.95
CA LEU A 27 7.82 -1.02 -3.54
C LEU A 27 7.46 -2.44 -3.10
N GLY A 28 7.23 -2.62 -1.81
CA GLY A 28 6.79 -3.90 -1.24
C GLY A 28 5.27 -3.90 -1.04
N ILE A 29 4.57 -4.80 -1.72
CA ILE A 29 3.13 -5.02 -1.51
C ILE A 29 2.94 -6.22 -0.60
N SER A 30 2.13 -6.08 0.45
CA SER A 30 1.86 -7.11 1.45
C SER A 30 0.40 -7.07 1.92
N TYR A 31 -0.02 -8.08 2.69
CA TYR A 31 -1.34 -8.08 3.33
C TYR A 31 -1.54 -6.93 4.33
N LYS A 32 -0.47 -6.28 4.80
CA LYS A 32 -0.55 -5.10 5.70
C LYS A 32 -0.80 -3.81 4.93
N GLY A 33 -0.35 -3.75 3.68
CA GLY A 33 -0.38 -2.53 2.87
C GLY A 33 0.76 -2.47 1.86
N ILE A 34 1.02 -1.25 1.40
CA ILE A 34 2.06 -0.92 0.43
C ILE A 34 3.19 -0.18 1.16
N GLY A 35 4.39 -0.75 1.14
CA GLY A 35 5.59 -0.16 1.74
C GLY A 35 6.55 0.36 0.67
N GLN A 36 7.15 1.52 0.92
CA GLN A 36 8.26 2.05 0.14
C GLN A 36 9.56 1.85 0.94
N TYR A 37 10.54 1.22 0.32
CA TYR A 37 11.81 0.82 0.90
C TYR A 37 12.96 1.43 0.11
N ASP A 38 14.07 1.66 0.80
CA ASP A 38 15.30 2.13 0.19
C ASP A 38 15.94 1.01 -0.65
N LEU A 39 16.82 1.36 -1.59
CA LEU A 39 17.55 0.38 -2.39
C LEU A 39 18.49 -0.48 -1.56
N GLN A 40 19.06 0.13 -0.52
CA GLN A 40 20.05 -0.49 0.36
C GLN A 40 19.40 -1.22 1.55
N ASP A 41 18.16 -0.87 1.91
CA ASP A 41 17.45 -1.45 3.06
C ASP A 41 16.01 -1.86 2.68
N LYS A 42 15.80 -3.17 2.53
CA LYS A 42 14.49 -3.81 2.30
C LYS A 42 13.81 -4.31 3.58
N VAL A 43 14.46 -4.13 4.74
CA VAL A 43 13.98 -4.65 6.03
C VAL A 43 13.05 -3.62 6.68
N LYS A 44 13.41 -2.34 6.65
CA LYS A 44 12.59 -1.27 7.23
C LYS A 44 11.95 -0.41 6.13
N PRO A 45 10.61 -0.38 6.01
CA PRO A 45 9.95 0.52 5.09
C PRO A 45 10.17 1.97 5.55
N ARG A 46 10.60 2.83 4.63
CA ARG A 46 10.72 4.27 4.86
C ARG A 46 9.34 4.93 4.97
N LYS A 47 8.37 4.41 4.22
CA LYS A 47 6.95 4.74 4.34
C LYS A 47 6.12 3.47 4.24
N LEU A 48 5.10 3.34 5.07
CA LEU A 48 4.15 2.23 5.02
C LEU A 48 2.72 2.78 4.95
N PHE A 49 2.04 2.48 3.85
CA PHE A 49 0.65 2.87 3.62
C PHE A 49 -0.25 1.66 3.88
N GLN A 50 -1.02 1.71 4.96
CA GLN A 50 -1.87 0.60 5.37
C GLN A 50 -3.12 0.55 4.50
N TRP A 51 -3.64 -0.66 4.19
CA TRP A 51 -4.86 -0.81 3.37
C TRP A 51 -6.06 -0.02 3.90
N LYS A 52 -6.17 0.15 5.23
CA LYS A 52 -7.25 0.95 5.86
C LYS A 52 -7.17 2.46 5.59
N GLN A 53 -5.99 2.95 5.18
CA GLN A 53 -5.73 4.36 4.88
C GLN A 53 -5.76 4.62 3.38
N LEU A 54 -5.74 3.57 2.55
CA LEU A 54 -5.82 3.73 1.11
C LEU A 54 -7.27 3.93 0.71
N GLU A 55 -7.56 5.06 0.08
CA GLU A 55 -8.90 5.35 -0.44
C GLU A 55 -9.02 4.85 -1.89
N ASN A 56 -8.08 5.27 -2.74
CA ASN A 56 -8.06 4.94 -4.15
C ASN A 56 -6.69 4.50 -4.62
N LEU A 57 -6.68 3.57 -5.57
CA LEU A 57 -5.50 3.21 -6.32
C LEU A 57 -5.72 3.60 -7.77
N TYR A 58 -4.69 4.14 -8.41
CA TYR A 58 -4.71 4.54 -9.80
C TYR A 58 -3.57 3.87 -10.57
N PHE A 59 -3.88 3.46 -11.80
CA PHE A 59 -2.92 2.94 -12.75
C PHE A 59 -3.14 3.62 -14.10
N ARG A 60 -2.06 4.15 -14.69
CA ARG A 60 -2.06 4.65 -16.06
C ARG A 60 -0.70 4.42 -16.69
N GLU A 61 -0.66 3.62 -17.75
CA GLU A 61 0.55 3.37 -18.55
C GLU A 61 1.76 2.91 -17.70
N LYS A 62 2.69 3.82 -17.40
CA LYS A 62 3.91 3.60 -16.63
C LYS A 62 3.83 4.16 -15.22
N LYS A 63 2.67 4.63 -14.79
CA LYS A 63 2.41 5.33 -13.53
C LYS A 63 1.48 4.51 -12.66
N PHE A 64 1.91 4.28 -11.43
CA PHE A 64 1.09 3.77 -10.33
C PHE A 64 0.95 4.89 -9.30
N ALA A 65 -0.28 5.17 -8.86
CA ALA A 65 -0.51 6.14 -7.80
C ALA A 65 -1.49 5.60 -6.77
N VAL A 66 -1.32 6.00 -5.52
CA VAL A 66 -2.19 5.61 -4.41
C VAL A 66 -2.58 6.86 -3.65
N GLU A 67 -3.86 7.01 -3.40
CA GLU A 67 -4.43 8.05 -2.57
C GLU A 67 -4.53 7.53 -1.15
N VAL A 68 -3.88 8.24 -0.24
CA VAL A 68 -3.72 7.83 1.14
C VAL A 68 -4.32 8.90 2.05
N HIS A 69 -5.24 8.49 2.90
CA HIS A 69 -5.77 9.27 3.99
C HIS A 69 -4.85 9.19 5.22
N ASP A 70 -4.12 10.26 5.50
CA ASP A 70 -3.28 10.39 6.69
C ASP A 70 -3.86 11.42 7.68
N PRO A 71 -4.59 10.96 8.72
CA PRO A 71 -5.12 11.85 9.73
C PRO A 71 -4.03 12.53 10.58
N ARG A 72 -2.78 12.05 10.55
CA ARG A 72 -1.66 12.66 11.29
C ARG A 72 -1.04 13.85 10.55
N ARG A 73 -1.18 13.96 9.22
CA ARG A 73 -0.78 15.17 8.48
C ARG A 73 -1.61 16.40 8.87
N ILE A 74 -2.77 16.20 9.46
CA ILE A 74 -3.66 17.25 9.96
C ILE A 74 -3.04 17.97 11.17
N SER A 75 -2.17 17.32 11.97
CA SER A 75 -1.65 17.94 13.21
C SER A 75 -0.54 18.97 13.01
N VAL A 76 0.14 18.96 11.85
CA VAL A 76 1.33 19.81 11.61
C VAL A 76 0.99 21.10 10.84
N SER A 77 -0.17 21.18 10.17
CA SER A 77 -0.58 22.40 9.44
C SER A 77 -1.84 23.02 10.04
N ARG A 78 -1.70 23.73 11.17
CA ARG A 78 -2.76 24.53 11.79
C ARG A 78 -2.99 25.88 11.07
N ARG A 79 -2.80 25.99 9.75
CA ARG A 79 -2.92 27.31 9.06
C ARG A 79 -3.53 27.35 7.66
N THR A 80 -4.11 26.28 7.12
CA THR A 80 -4.83 26.39 5.83
C THR A 80 -6.13 25.58 5.84
N PHE A 81 -7.25 26.29 5.97
CA PHE A 81 -8.61 25.81 5.79
C PHE A 81 -8.73 25.19 4.38
N GLY A 82 -8.94 23.87 4.30
CA GLY A 82 -9.26 23.18 3.04
C GLY A 82 -8.36 22.00 2.60
N GLN A 83 -7.32 21.64 3.35
CA GLN A 83 -6.52 20.45 3.00
C GLN A 83 -7.16 19.21 3.64
N SER A 84 -8.01 18.50 2.89
CA SER A 84 -8.38 17.12 3.21
C SER A 84 -7.10 16.34 3.53
N GLY A 85 -7.10 15.46 4.54
CA GLY A 85 -5.92 14.68 4.99
C GLY A 85 -5.40 13.67 3.95
N LEU A 86 -5.73 13.86 2.67
CA LEU A 86 -5.42 13.03 1.53
C LEU A 86 -4.12 13.48 0.89
N PHE A 87 -3.23 12.53 0.65
CA PHE A 87 -2.09 12.73 -0.24
C PHE A 87 -2.00 11.62 -1.26
N VAL A 88 -1.59 11.97 -2.48
CA VAL A 88 -1.38 11.01 -3.56
C VAL A 88 0.11 10.71 -3.68
N GLN A 89 0.49 9.47 -3.44
CA GLN A 89 1.84 8.99 -3.68
C GLN A 89 1.91 8.33 -5.05
N THR A 90 2.92 8.69 -5.84
CA THR A 90 3.10 8.19 -7.22
C THR A 90 4.45 7.52 -7.39
N TRP A 91 4.47 6.45 -8.16
CA TRP A 91 5.67 5.77 -8.64
C TRP A 91 5.58 5.43 -10.13
N TYR A 92 6.74 5.23 -10.74
CA TYR A 92 6.90 4.98 -12.17
C TYR A 92 7.77 3.74 -12.40
N ALA A 93 7.39 2.91 -13.36
CA ALA A 93 8.22 1.80 -13.81
C ALA A 93 7.82 1.36 -15.23
N ASN A 94 8.36 0.24 -15.71
CA ASN A 94 7.96 -0.29 -17.00
C ASN A 94 6.47 -0.72 -16.99
N SER A 95 5.82 -0.70 -18.16
CA SER A 95 4.37 -0.92 -18.27
C SER A 95 3.95 -2.29 -17.72
N SER A 96 4.69 -3.34 -18.05
CA SER A 96 4.44 -4.70 -17.57
C SER A 96 4.52 -4.80 -16.04
N LEU A 97 5.54 -4.18 -15.46
CA LEU A 97 5.80 -4.18 -14.02
C LEU A 97 4.74 -3.40 -13.26
N ILE A 98 4.36 -2.22 -13.76
CA ILE A 98 3.30 -1.44 -13.15
C ILE A 98 1.96 -2.19 -13.22
N LYS A 99 1.67 -2.87 -14.33
CA LYS A 99 0.48 -3.73 -14.44
C LYS A 99 0.52 -4.87 -13.41
N SER A 100 1.67 -5.51 -13.21
CA SER A 100 1.84 -6.54 -12.16
C SER A 100 1.67 -5.97 -10.75
N ILE A 101 2.24 -4.79 -10.46
CA ILE A 101 2.07 -4.07 -9.19
C ILE A 101 0.59 -3.78 -8.95
N TRP A 102 -0.11 -3.28 -9.97
CA TRP A 102 -1.54 -2.99 -9.91
C TRP A 102 -2.36 -4.23 -9.55
N VAL A 103 -2.21 -5.30 -10.32
CA VAL A 103 -2.95 -6.56 -10.09
C VAL A 103 -2.67 -7.09 -8.68
N MET A 104 -1.40 -7.11 -8.27
CA MET A 104 -1.01 -7.55 -6.93
C MET A 104 -1.63 -6.67 -5.83
N ALA A 105 -1.62 -5.35 -5.99
CA ALA A 105 -2.20 -4.43 -5.03
C ALA A 105 -3.71 -4.62 -4.87
N ILE A 106 -4.42 -4.81 -5.99
CA ILE A 106 -5.86 -5.09 -5.98
C ILE A 106 -6.14 -6.43 -5.28
N SER A 107 -5.44 -7.51 -5.63
CA SER A 107 -5.64 -8.82 -5.00
C SER A 107 -5.40 -8.79 -3.49
N GLN A 108 -4.35 -8.11 -3.04
CA GLN A 108 -4.04 -7.98 -1.61
C GLN A 108 -5.07 -7.12 -0.87
N HIS A 109 -5.58 -6.06 -1.50
CA HIS A 109 -6.64 -5.25 -0.92
C HIS A 109 -7.98 -6.01 -0.83
N GLN A 110 -8.35 -6.74 -1.88
CA GLN A 110 -9.53 -7.62 -1.89
C GLN A 110 -9.44 -8.67 -0.77
N PHE A 111 -8.30 -9.36 -0.66
CA PHE A 111 -8.06 -10.31 0.43
C PHE A 111 -8.19 -9.66 1.82
N TYR A 112 -7.71 -8.42 1.99
CA TYR A 112 -7.88 -7.67 3.23
C TYR A 112 -9.36 -7.38 3.56
N LEU A 113 -10.15 -6.97 2.55
CA LEU A 113 -11.59 -6.70 2.71
C LEU A 113 -12.37 -7.96 3.04
N GLU A 114 -12.12 -9.07 2.35
CA GLU A 114 -12.72 -10.38 2.62
C GLU A 114 -12.46 -10.81 4.06
N ARG A 115 -11.21 -10.73 4.53
CA ARG A 115 -10.85 -11.09 5.90
C ARG A 115 -11.52 -10.19 6.94
N LYS A 116 -11.76 -8.92 6.63
CA LYS A 116 -12.49 -7.99 7.49
C LYS A 116 -13.97 -8.37 7.58
N GLN A 117 -14.59 -8.70 6.45
CA GLN A 117 -15.99 -9.09 6.37
C GLN A 117 -16.26 -10.45 7.02
N SER A 118 -15.38 -11.44 6.82
CA SER A 118 -15.47 -12.74 7.51
C SER A 118 -15.43 -12.58 9.02
N LYS A 119 -14.51 -11.75 9.56
CA LYS A 119 -14.43 -11.50 11.00
C LYS A 119 -15.69 -10.85 11.58
N GLN A 120 -16.38 -9.98 10.82
CA GLN A 120 -17.64 -9.39 11.28
C GLN A 120 -18.77 -10.41 11.35
N LYS A 121 -18.84 -11.36 10.39
CA LYS A 121 -19.84 -12.43 10.40
C LYS A 121 -19.70 -13.38 11.59
N PHE A 122 -18.48 -13.61 12.09
CA PHE A 122 -18.27 -14.47 13.27
C PHE A 122 -18.57 -13.78 14.62
N LEU A 123 -18.74 -12.46 14.65
CA LEU A 123 -19.01 -11.68 15.87
C LEU A 123 -20.50 -11.38 16.11
N GLN A 124 -21.38 -11.85 15.22
CA GLN A 124 -22.82 -11.89 15.46
C GLN A 124 -23.23 -13.36 15.57
N PRO A 125 -23.23 -13.96 16.77
CA PRO A 125 -24.02 -15.17 16.98
C PRO A 125 -25.49 -14.79 16.76
N GLU A 126 -26.20 -15.57 15.95
CA GLU A 126 -27.66 -15.50 15.81
C GLU A 126 -28.31 -15.37 17.19
N ALA A 127 -29.18 -14.37 17.31
CA ALA A 127 -30.11 -14.23 18.43
C ALA A 127 -31.34 -15.12 18.19
#